data_AF-A0A1F4C066-F1
#
_entry.id   AF-A0A1F4C066-F1
#
_cell.length_a   1.000
_cell.length_b   1.000
_cell.length_c   1.000
_cell.angle_alpha   90.00
_cell.angle_beta   90.00
_cell.angle_gamma   90.00
#
_symmetry.space_group_name_H-M   'P 1'
#
loop_
_entity.id
_entity.type
_entity.pdbx_description
1 polymer ?
#
loop_
_entity_poly.entity_id
_entity_poly.type
_entity_poly.pdbx_seq_one_letter_code
_entity_poly.pdbx_strand_id
1 'polypeptide(L)'
;MDAVMVIGTSLTFYRGAEAHARLMESLKETTGLPVSTMSTAIVQGLRAVGARRIGVCTAYGDEVNRRLRAFLADSDFEVLALQGFGIERFGDAGKRSERDIIELAAKVHGEAPEAQGLLISCGGLRTLGVADPIEAQRRIPVVSSTPAAFWAALRLVGESAHVAGCGRLLAQS
;
A
#
# COMPACT_ATOMS: atom_id res chain seq x y z
N MET A 1 -25.33 -4.15 -1.52
CA MET A 1 -23.91 -3.80 -1.72
C MET A 1 -23.73 -2.47 -1.04
N ASP A 2 -22.90 -2.41 -0.01
CA ASP A 2 -22.90 -1.28 0.93
C ASP A 2 -21.73 -0.32 0.69
N ALA A 3 -20.69 -0.77 -0.03
CA ALA A 3 -19.57 0.04 -0.49
C ALA A 3 -18.85 -0.60 -1.69
N VAL A 4 -18.05 0.18 -2.41
CA VAL A 4 -17.19 -0.25 -3.53
C VAL A 4 -15.71 -0.04 -3.15
N MET A 5 -14.87 -1.08 -3.26
CA MET A 5 -13.41 -0.98 -3.14
C MET A 5 -12.75 -1.44 -4.43
N VAL A 6 -12.08 -0.54 -5.15
CA VAL A 6 -11.34 -0.89 -6.36
C VAL A 6 -9.97 -1.46 -5.98
N ILE A 7 -9.77 -2.74 -6.30
CA ILE A 7 -8.56 -3.49 -5.99
C ILE A 7 -7.57 -3.43 -7.16
N GLY A 8 -6.30 -3.19 -6.83
CA GLY A 8 -5.22 -3.01 -7.80
C GLY A 8 -4.60 -1.62 -7.68
N THR A 9 -3.47 -1.52 -6.96
CA THR A 9 -2.80 -0.22 -6.70
C THR A 9 -2.42 0.46 -8.01
N SER A 10 -1.69 -0.23 -8.90
CA SER A 10 -1.23 0.36 -10.17
C SER A 10 -2.37 0.84 -11.04
N LEU A 11 -3.49 0.12 -11.11
CA LEU A 11 -4.67 0.54 -11.87
C LEU A 11 -5.17 1.94 -11.44
N THR A 12 -5.02 2.25 -10.15
CA THR A 12 -5.66 3.42 -9.53
C THR A 12 -4.70 4.59 -9.32
N PHE A 13 -3.37 4.40 -9.32
CA PHE A 13 -2.41 5.52 -9.31
C PHE A 13 -1.75 5.81 -10.67
N TYR A 14 -1.73 4.86 -11.61
CA TYR A 14 -0.83 4.93 -12.79
C TYR A 14 -1.08 6.14 -13.71
N ARG A 15 -2.28 6.71 -13.69
CA ARG A 15 -2.64 7.91 -14.46
C ARG A 15 -2.54 9.22 -13.66
N GLY A 16 -1.96 9.18 -12.46
CA GLY A 16 -1.78 10.32 -11.57
C GLY A 16 -3.01 10.64 -10.71
N ALA A 17 -2.82 11.55 -9.75
CA ALA A 17 -3.82 11.89 -8.73
C ALA A 17 -5.13 12.45 -9.31
N GLU A 18 -5.05 13.26 -10.38
CA GLU A 18 -6.23 13.86 -11.00
C GLU A 18 -7.11 12.82 -11.71
N ALA A 19 -6.51 11.87 -12.42
CA ALA A 19 -7.24 10.77 -13.04
C ALA A 19 -7.85 9.83 -12.00
N HIS A 20 -7.14 9.61 -10.89
CA HIS A 20 -7.66 8.88 -9.74
C HIS A 20 -8.87 9.58 -9.11
N ALA A 21 -8.82 10.91 -8.93
CA ALA A 21 -9.95 11.70 -8.44
C ALA A 21 -11.17 11.62 -9.36
N ARG A 22 -10.98 11.70 -10.69
CA ARG A 22 -12.07 11.51 -11.66
C ARG A 22 -12.69 10.11 -11.60
N LEU A 23 -11.87 9.08 -11.43
CA LEU A 23 -12.36 7.70 -11.27
C LEU A 23 -13.25 7.57 -10.03
N MET A 24 -12.81 8.14 -8.91
CA MET A 24 -13.57 8.13 -7.66
C MET A 24 -14.92 8.82 -7.81
N GLU A 25 -14.96 10.01 -8.43
CA GLU A 25 -16.20 10.75 -8.65
C GLU A 25 -17.16 9.96 -9.54
N SER A 26 -16.68 9.47 -10.68
CA SER A 26 -17.50 8.69 -11.62
C SER A 26 -18.09 7.43 -10.98
N LEU A 27 -17.32 6.70 -10.15
CA LEU A 27 -17.81 5.53 -9.44
C LEU A 27 -18.87 5.90 -8.40
N LYS A 28 -18.68 7.02 -7.69
CA LYS A 28 -19.64 7.50 -6.70
C LYS A 28 -20.95 7.93 -7.37
N GLU A 29 -20.88 8.68 -8.46
CA GLU A 29 -22.06 9.08 -9.25
C GLU A 29 -22.82 7.88 -9.82
N THR A 30 -22.08 6.89 -10.34
CA THR A 30 -22.69 5.72 -10.99
C THR A 30 -23.35 4.78 -9.99
N THR A 31 -22.77 4.61 -8.80
CA THR A 31 -23.22 3.61 -7.83
C THR A 31 -24.09 4.18 -6.72
N GLY A 32 -23.95 5.46 -6.37
CA GLY A 32 -24.57 6.06 -5.19
C GLY A 32 -24.03 5.52 -3.86
N LEU A 33 -22.93 4.75 -3.88
CA LEU A 33 -22.35 4.09 -2.71
C LEU A 33 -21.06 4.80 -2.24
N PRO A 34 -20.63 4.59 -0.98
CA PRO A 34 -19.27 4.87 -0.57
C PRO A 34 -18.26 4.13 -1.45
N VAL A 35 -17.25 4.84 -1.95
CA VAL A 35 -16.21 4.28 -2.84
C VAL A 35 -14.83 4.58 -2.28
N SER A 36 -13.91 3.63 -2.41
CA SER A 36 -12.46 3.87 -2.28
C SER A 36 -11.66 3.00 -3.24
N THR A 37 -10.35 3.21 -3.25
CA THR A 37 -9.41 2.39 -4.02
C THR A 37 -8.23 1.97 -3.15
N MET A 38 -7.51 0.97 -3.63
CA MET A 38 -6.24 0.56 -3.03
C MET A 38 -5.20 1.70 -2.97
N SER A 39 -5.18 2.63 -3.93
CA SER A 39 -4.29 3.80 -3.89
C SER A 39 -4.68 4.80 -2.80
N THR A 40 -5.98 5.06 -2.63
CA THR A 40 -6.47 5.86 -1.49
C THR A 40 -6.17 5.15 -0.17
N ALA A 41 -6.34 3.83 -0.11
CA ALA A 41 -6.14 3.04 1.09
C ALA A 41 -4.68 3.04 1.58
N ILE A 42 -3.69 2.97 0.68
CA ILE A 42 -2.27 3.07 1.10
C ILE A 42 -1.96 4.45 1.67
N VAL A 43 -2.52 5.53 1.09
CA VAL A 43 -2.34 6.91 1.60
C VAL A 43 -2.96 7.04 2.99
N GLN A 44 -4.19 6.56 3.17
CA GLN A 44 -4.86 6.56 4.46
C GLN A 44 -4.12 5.72 5.51
N GLY A 45 -3.66 4.52 5.13
CA GLY A 45 -2.91 3.64 6.01
C GLY A 45 -1.59 4.25 6.47
N LEU A 46 -0.82 4.87 5.56
CA LEU A 46 0.43 5.54 5.89
C LEU A 46 0.21 6.73 6.84
N ARG A 47 -0.86 7.51 6.62
CA ARG A 47 -1.27 8.60 7.52
C ARG A 47 -1.69 8.08 8.89
N ALA A 48 -2.47 7.01 8.95
CA ALA A 48 -2.94 6.41 10.20
C ALA A 48 -1.77 5.97 11.11
N VAL A 49 -0.70 5.43 10.52
CA VAL A 49 0.50 5.03 11.26
C VAL A 49 1.51 6.17 11.46
N GLY A 50 1.17 7.40 11.05
CA GLY A 50 2.00 8.59 11.25
C GLY A 50 3.29 8.65 10.42
N ALA A 51 3.37 7.93 9.30
CA ALA A 51 4.57 7.86 8.47
C ALA A 51 4.51 8.87 7.32
N ARG A 52 5.41 9.87 7.29
CA ARG A 52 5.54 10.84 6.18
C ARG A 52 6.75 10.53 5.29
N ARG A 53 7.89 10.23 5.91
CA ARG A 53 9.11 9.74 5.25
C ARG A 53 9.07 8.22 5.19
N ILE A 54 9.11 7.65 3.99
CA ILE A 54 8.83 6.23 3.80
C ILE A 54 9.85 5.53 2.90
N GLY A 55 10.10 4.26 3.19
CA GLY A 55 10.70 3.33 2.25
C GLY A 55 9.62 2.57 1.47
N VAL A 56 9.85 2.27 0.20
CA VAL A 56 8.85 1.64 -0.67
C VAL A 56 9.40 0.36 -1.29
N CYS A 57 8.66 -0.73 -1.10
CA CYS A 57 8.92 -2.04 -1.68
C CYS A 57 7.81 -2.35 -2.69
N THR A 58 8.15 -2.78 -3.90
CA THR A 58 7.16 -3.11 -4.93
C THR A 58 7.44 -4.43 -5.64
N ALA A 59 6.47 -4.91 -6.40
CA ALA A 59 6.74 -5.96 -7.39
C ALA A 59 7.13 -5.38 -8.76
N TYR A 60 6.98 -4.07 -8.97
CA TYR A 60 6.93 -3.49 -10.31
C TYR A 60 8.32 -3.21 -10.91
N GLY A 61 8.34 -3.02 -12.22
CA GLY A 61 9.45 -2.39 -12.94
C GLY A 61 9.48 -0.86 -12.82
N ASP A 62 10.54 -0.27 -13.38
CA ASP A 62 10.94 1.12 -13.12
C ASP A 62 9.91 2.17 -13.53
N GLU A 63 9.22 1.99 -14.67
CA GLU A 63 8.20 2.93 -15.14
C GLU A 63 7.04 3.06 -14.13
N VAL A 64 6.54 1.93 -13.63
CA VAL A 64 5.44 1.91 -12.65
C VAL A 64 5.93 2.45 -11.31
N ASN A 65 7.17 2.14 -10.91
CA ASN A 65 7.78 2.66 -9.70
C ASN A 65 7.93 4.19 -9.74
N ARG A 66 8.32 4.77 -10.89
CA ARG A 66 8.40 6.22 -11.07
C ARG A 66 7.05 6.89 -10.85
N ARG A 67 5.98 6.30 -11.39
CA ARG A 67 4.60 6.80 -11.23
C ARG A 67 4.10 6.66 -9.80
N LEU A 68 4.40 5.53 -9.13
CA LEU A 68 4.06 5.36 -7.72
C LEU A 68 4.75 6.42 -6.85
N ARG A 69 6.05 6.68 -7.09
CA ARG A 69 6.79 7.73 -6.40
C ARG A 69 6.15 9.10 -6.61
N ALA A 70 5.78 9.45 -7.84
CA ALA A 70 5.08 10.70 -8.14
C ALA A 70 3.74 10.81 -7.39
N PHE A 71 2.91 9.75 -7.44
CA PHE A 71 1.63 9.72 -6.74
C PHE A 71 1.77 9.89 -5.21
N LEU A 72 2.79 9.27 -4.61
CA LEU A 72 3.07 9.41 -3.17
C LEU A 72 3.55 10.82 -2.84
N ALA A 73 4.38 11.43 -3.69
CA ALA A 73 4.81 12.82 -3.54
C ALA A 73 3.64 13.80 -3.64
N ASP A 74 2.74 13.62 -4.60
CA ASP A 74 1.48 14.38 -4.74
C ASP A 74 0.55 14.21 -3.51
N SER A 75 0.79 13.18 -2.70
CA SER A 75 0.05 12.87 -1.46
C SER A 75 0.79 13.29 -0.18
N ASP A 76 1.83 14.12 -0.31
CA ASP A 76 2.69 14.68 0.75
C ASP A 76 3.64 13.70 1.45
N PHE A 77 3.95 12.57 0.80
CA PHE A 77 4.95 11.63 1.29
C PHE A 77 6.33 11.85 0.67
N GLU A 78 7.36 11.64 1.47
CA GLU A 78 8.76 11.70 1.05
C GLU A 78 9.30 10.27 0.92
N VAL A 79 9.51 9.82 -0.32
CA VAL A 79 10.02 8.47 -0.62
C VAL A 79 11.54 8.46 -0.56
N LEU A 80 12.11 7.95 0.52
CA LEU A 80 13.55 7.95 0.78
C LEU A 80 14.28 6.88 -0.04
N ALA A 81 13.74 5.66 -0.06
CA ALA A 81 14.23 4.55 -0.86
C ALA A 81 13.07 3.84 -1.53
N LEU A 82 13.29 3.35 -2.76
CA LEU A 82 12.31 2.56 -3.49
C LEU A 82 13.02 1.44 -4.23
N GLN A 83 12.67 0.19 -3.90
CA GLN A 83 13.10 -0.97 -4.65
C GLN A 83 11.91 -1.85 -5.06
N GLY A 84 12.02 -2.49 -6.21
CA GLY A 84 11.02 -3.42 -6.72
C GLY A 84 11.64 -4.72 -7.21
N PHE A 85 10.84 -5.77 -7.29
CA PHE A 85 11.28 -7.05 -7.87
C PHE A 85 11.42 -7.03 -9.41
N GLY A 86 11.09 -5.93 -10.08
CA GLY A 86 11.22 -5.80 -11.54
C GLY A 86 10.30 -6.73 -12.32
N ILE A 87 9.14 -7.09 -11.77
CA ILE A 87 8.22 -8.06 -12.38
C ILE A 87 7.32 -7.32 -13.38
N GLU A 88 7.42 -7.73 -14.65
CA GLU A 88 6.59 -7.21 -15.74
C GLU A 88 5.43 -8.14 -16.10
N ARG A 89 5.60 -9.45 -15.87
CA ARG A 89 4.60 -10.47 -16.21
C ARG A 89 3.52 -10.57 -15.14
N PHE A 90 2.26 -10.47 -15.57
CA PHE A 90 1.12 -10.67 -14.68
C PHE A 90 1.14 -12.08 -14.05
N GLY A 91 0.87 -12.15 -12.74
CA GLY A 91 0.86 -13.39 -11.95
C GLY A 91 2.19 -13.78 -11.33
N ASP A 92 3.33 -13.26 -11.82
CA ASP A 92 4.65 -13.65 -11.30
C ASP A 92 4.95 -13.07 -9.91
N ALA A 93 4.26 -11.99 -9.51
CA ALA A 93 4.34 -11.46 -8.15
C ALA A 93 3.99 -12.51 -7.08
N GLY A 94 3.03 -13.40 -7.37
CA GLY A 94 2.61 -14.45 -6.43
C GLY A 94 3.67 -15.55 -6.22
N LYS A 95 4.74 -15.57 -7.01
CA LYS A 95 5.88 -16.49 -6.86
C LYS A 95 6.89 -16.03 -5.82
N ARG A 96 6.83 -14.76 -5.39
CA ARG A 96 7.70 -14.23 -4.34
C ARG A 96 7.21 -14.72 -2.99
N SER A 97 8.13 -15.32 -2.24
CA SER A 97 7.87 -15.79 -0.89
C SER A 97 7.78 -14.62 0.10
N GLU A 98 7.19 -14.85 1.26
CA GLU A 98 7.23 -13.87 2.37
C GLU A 98 8.66 -13.50 2.75
N ARG A 99 9.57 -14.47 2.72
CA ARG A 99 11.00 -14.25 2.94
C ARG A 99 11.60 -13.26 1.94
N ASP A 100 11.31 -13.41 0.64
CA ASP A 100 11.81 -12.49 -0.39
C ASP A 100 11.34 -11.06 -0.12
N ILE A 101 10.09 -10.89 0.31
CA ILE A 101 9.48 -9.59 0.61
C ILE A 101 10.12 -8.97 1.86
N ILE A 102 10.35 -9.76 2.91
CA ILE A 102 11.04 -9.32 4.14
C ILE A 102 12.49 -8.90 3.84
N GLU A 103 13.20 -9.66 3.00
CA GLU A 103 14.56 -9.33 2.57
C GLU A 103 14.61 -8.05 1.73
N LEU A 104 13.63 -7.82 0.85
CA LEU A 104 13.51 -6.56 0.11
C LEU A 104 13.24 -5.38 1.06
N ALA A 105 12.34 -5.54 2.02
CA ALA A 105 12.06 -4.53 3.03
C ALA A 105 13.29 -4.19 3.88
N ALA A 106 14.09 -5.20 4.23
CA ALA A 106 15.36 -5.02 4.91
C ALA A 106 16.35 -4.17 4.11
N LYS A 107 16.47 -4.41 2.80
CA LYS A 107 17.34 -3.63 1.90
C LYS A 107 16.89 -2.17 1.80
N VAL A 108 15.60 -1.97 1.51
CA VAL A 108 15.00 -0.62 1.40
C VAL A 108 15.19 0.17 2.69
N HIS A 109 14.96 -0.42 3.85
CA HIS A 109 15.18 0.28 5.11
C HIS A 109 16.66 0.52 5.41
N GLY A 110 17.57 -0.35 4.96
CA GLY A 110 19.01 -0.13 5.06
C GLY A 110 19.49 1.09 4.24
N GLU A 111 18.85 1.36 3.10
CA GLU A 111 19.12 2.55 2.27
C GLU A 111 18.44 3.82 2.80
N ALA A 112 17.39 3.67 3.61
CA ALA A 112 16.63 4.77 4.20
C ALA A 112 16.40 4.52 5.71
N PRO A 113 17.46 4.57 6.54
CA PRO A 113 17.36 4.32 7.98
C PRO A 113 16.44 5.32 8.70
N GLU A 114 16.26 6.51 8.15
CA GLU A 114 15.39 7.58 8.66
C GLU A 114 13.91 7.46 8.23
N ALA A 115 13.55 6.38 7.52
CA ALA A 115 12.17 6.07 7.19
C ALA A 115 11.33 5.85 8.45
N GLN A 116 10.17 6.50 8.49
CA GLN A 116 9.19 6.42 9.57
C GLN A 116 8.20 5.26 9.36
N GLY A 117 8.21 4.64 8.18
CA GLY A 117 7.38 3.50 7.84
C GLY A 117 7.77 2.90 6.49
N LEU A 118 7.28 1.70 6.20
CA LEU A 118 7.48 1.01 4.94
C LEU A 118 6.15 0.79 4.23
N LEU A 119 6.11 1.08 2.93
CA LEU A 119 5.02 0.71 2.05
C LEU A 119 5.42 -0.53 1.25
N ILE A 120 4.61 -1.59 1.30
CA ILE A 120 4.72 -2.77 0.42
C ILE A 120 3.57 -2.74 -0.58
N SER A 121 3.84 -2.29 -1.80
CA SER A 121 2.83 -2.06 -2.83
C SER A 121 2.89 -3.10 -3.94
N CYS A 122 1.91 -4.02 -3.93
CA CYS A 122 1.47 -4.83 -5.07
C CYS A 122 0.27 -5.69 -4.64
N GLY A 123 -0.85 -5.62 -5.37
CA GLY A 123 -2.02 -6.48 -5.11
C GLY A 123 -1.77 -7.99 -5.33
N GLY A 124 -0.70 -8.36 -6.03
CA GLY A 124 -0.33 -9.75 -6.32
C GLY A 124 0.69 -10.37 -5.35
N LEU A 125 1.27 -9.59 -4.44
CA LEU A 125 2.15 -10.13 -3.39
C LEU A 125 1.30 -10.70 -2.25
N ARG A 126 1.76 -11.80 -1.65
CA ARG A 126 1.16 -12.37 -0.43
C ARG A 126 1.84 -11.73 0.78
N THR A 127 1.18 -10.75 1.39
CA THR A 127 1.79 -9.86 2.39
C THR A 127 1.14 -9.89 3.77
N LEU A 128 0.17 -10.78 4.01
CA LEU A 128 -0.54 -10.79 5.30
C LEU A 128 0.42 -11.12 6.46
N GLY A 129 1.33 -12.07 6.27
CA GLY A 129 2.30 -12.50 7.29
C GLY A 129 3.61 -11.69 7.35
N VAL A 130 3.81 -10.68 6.51
CA VAL A 130 5.12 -9.99 6.43
C VAL A 130 5.23 -8.77 7.33
N ALA A 131 4.12 -8.12 7.67
CA ALA A 131 4.14 -6.87 8.42
C ALA A 131 4.74 -7.04 9.82
N ASP A 132 4.19 -7.95 10.64
CA ASP A 132 4.64 -8.21 12.00
C ASP A 132 6.15 -8.53 12.10
N PRO A 133 6.71 -9.48 11.32
CA PRO A 133 8.14 -9.76 11.35
C PRO A 133 9.01 -8.55 11.00
N ILE A 134 8.61 -7.75 10.02
CA ILE A 134 9.35 -6.55 9.61
C ILE A 134 9.27 -5.49 10.71
N GLU A 135 8.08 -5.21 11.24
CA GLU A 135 7.87 -4.22 12.29
C GLU A 135 8.63 -4.58 13.58
N ALA A 136 8.67 -5.87 13.95
CA ALA A 136 9.43 -6.34 15.10
C ALA A 136 10.95 -6.11 14.94
N GLN A 137 11.48 -6.35 13.74
CA GLN A 137 12.90 -6.18 13.45
C GLN A 137 13.31 -4.71 13.28
N ARG A 138 12.49 -3.91 12.60
CA ARG A 138 12.84 -2.55 12.16
C ARG A 138 12.24 -1.45 13.03
N ARG A 139 11.30 -1.80 13.92
CA ARG A 139 10.63 -0.90 14.86
C ARG A 139 9.82 0.23 14.21
N ILE A 140 9.59 0.18 12.90
CA ILE A 140 8.76 1.11 12.12
C ILE A 140 7.54 0.38 11.54
N PRO A 141 6.38 1.03 11.40
CA PRO A 141 5.17 0.43 10.85
C PRO A 141 5.31 0.02 9.39
N VAL A 142 4.54 -1.00 8.99
CA VAL A 142 4.44 -1.49 7.62
C VAL A 142 2.99 -1.34 7.14
N VAL A 143 2.82 -0.69 5.99
CA VAL A 143 1.55 -0.61 5.28
C VAL A 143 1.67 -1.44 4.02
N SER A 144 0.85 -2.49 3.88
CA SER A 144 0.78 -3.27 2.65
C SER A 144 -0.52 -3.01 1.89
N SER A 145 -0.45 -2.93 0.57
CA SER A 145 -1.57 -2.48 -0.27
C SER A 145 -2.84 -3.31 -0.11
N THR A 146 -2.74 -4.64 -0.07
CA THR A 146 -3.91 -5.51 0.06
C THR A 146 -4.52 -5.42 1.47
N PRO A 147 -3.77 -5.62 2.58
CA PRO A 147 -4.27 -5.37 3.93
C PRO A 147 -4.85 -3.97 4.14
N ALA A 148 -4.19 -2.92 3.62
CA ALA A 148 -4.69 -1.55 3.73
C ALA A 148 -6.03 -1.35 3.02
N ALA A 149 -6.22 -1.97 1.84
CA ALA A 149 -7.50 -1.92 1.14
C ALA A 149 -8.63 -2.57 1.95
N PHE A 150 -8.40 -3.73 2.57
CA PHE A 150 -9.42 -4.36 3.44
C PHE A 150 -9.70 -3.53 4.69
N TRP A 151 -8.66 -2.99 5.33
CA TRP A 151 -8.79 -2.06 6.45
C TRP A 151 -9.63 -0.83 6.10
N ALA A 152 -9.41 -0.24 4.92
CA ALA A 152 -10.17 0.90 4.44
C ALA A 152 -11.60 0.52 4.02
N ALA A 153 -11.80 -0.69 3.46
CA ALA A 153 -13.12 -1.18 3.05
C ALA A 153 -14.07 -1.36 4.24
N LEU A 154 -13.58 -1.88 5.37
CA LEU A 154 -14.38 -1.97 6.60
C LEU A 154 -14.81 -0.58 7.08
N ARG A 155 -13.89 0.38 7.05
CA ARG A 155 -14.17 1.77 7.44
C ARG A 155 -15.18 2.46 6.52
N LEU A 156 -15.27 2.08 5.24
CA LEU A 156 -16.29 2.61 4.33
C LEU A 156 -17.72 2.28 4.76
N VAL A 157 -17.91 1.14 5.43
CA VAL A 157 -19.23 0.68 5.90
C VAL A 157 -19.45 0.97 7.39
N GLY A 158 -18.61 1.81 7.99
CA GLY A 158 -18.70 2.18 9.41
C GLY A 158 -18.18 1.11 10.38
N GLU A 159 -17.52 0.07 9.85
CA GLU A 159 -16.97 -1.03 10.65
C GLU A 159 -15.48 -0.86 10.90
N SER A 160 -14.98 -1.54 11.92
CA SER A 160 -13.55 -1.66 12.20
C SER A 160 -13.23 -3.06 12.70
N ALA A 161 -12.02 -3.54 12.43
CA ALA A 161 -11.57 -4.84 12.91
C ALA A 161 -10.17 -4.73 13.50
N HIS A 162 -9.97 -5.41 14.62
CA HIS A 162 -8.66 -5.63 15.22
C HIS A 162 -8.14 -6.99 14.77
N VAL A 163 -7.04 -7.01 14.03
CA VAL A 163 -6.38 -8.26 13.62
C VAL A 163 -4.97 -8.29 14.19
N ALA A 164 -4.81 -9.05 15.27
CA ALA A 164 -3.49 -9.31 15.85
C ALA A 164 -2.63 -10.11 14.87
N GLY A 165 -1.30 -9.93 14.92
CA GLY A 165 -0.39 -10.72 14.08
C GLY A 165 -0.14 -10.15 12.67
N CYS A 166 -0.77 -9.03 12.30
CA CYS A 166 -0.83 -8.55 10.91
C CYS A 166 -0.38 -7.08 10.73
N GLY A 167 0.48 -6.59 11.60
CA GLY A 167 1.08 -5.25 11.59
C GLY A 167 0.27 -4.21 12.37
N ARG A 168 0.93 -3.12 12.75
CA ARG A 168 0.35 -1.99 13.50
C ARG A 168 -0.92 -1.44 12.87
N LEU A 169 -0.99 -1.36 11.54
CA LEU A 169 -2.18 -0.82 10.85
C LEU A 169 -3.46 -1.61 11.18
N LEU A 170 -3.37 -2.95 11.18
CA LEU A 170 -4.52 -3.82 11.47
C LEU A 170 -4.74 -4.06 12.97
N ALA A 171 -3.72 -3.81 13.79
CA ALA A 171 -3.84 -3.82 15.25
C ALA A 171 -4.40 -2.50 15.83
N GLN A 172 -4.46 -1.42 15.04
CA GLN A 172 -5.05 -0.15 15.43
C GLN A 172 -6.52 -0.10 14.98
N SER A 173 -7.46 -0.32 15.91
CA SER A 173 -8.90 -0.13 15.66
C SER A 173 -9.29 1.34 15.82
#